data_AF-A0A7D5SFQ9-F1
#
_entry.id   AF-A0A7D5SFQ9-F1
#
_cell.length_a   1.000
_cell.length_b   1.000
_cell.length_c   1.000
_cell.angle_alpha   90.00
_cell.angle_beta   90.00
_cell.angle_gamma   90.00
#
_symmetry.space_group_name_H-M   'P 1'
#
loop_
_entity.id
_entity.type
_entity.pdbx_description
1 polymer ?
#
loop_
_entity_poly.entity_id
_entity_poly.type
_entity_poly.pdbx_seq_one_letter_code
_entity_poly.pdbx_strand_id
1 'polypeptide(L)'
;MTQTAELVLPNDVQPETVPTEPLDALATQTPAIEPRMAQLLELNQANGPSLMPKEINAQLDRLLRDYDELTALYAENNRRIDQELAEIRQSGGSVSSQVHQLGADLQQQGRSLAGHAAATEQRIDALRGEARSWLADSEQRWDTQLATQNARISSDLAQLDTSLGSLHGLFKAQERIIAEQRARLDQFDITYQLLDTATRGNKHRIEVVREQAEKQHAIVEARIEGLSALQREHHAEFQTLQSLVGVLQSETARLDEQIGRVATALADHQSDTRDQFKWTHRAIAGLLLLTVVGFALVKWLPAFAPAGSESAMAQNQARLTEVSVQVAALSARETARQEHESRQQASIDQVANQVSDLEKSLGDLRAAVQKLQVQGVGAGVLHDSQWLLEQNPKAYTVQLVTSPSQADMARFIDRNVKRLALDSLAFSVSERAQRTDYQLFFGVFSTVTQARAAIAALPPELQVNGPWVRQFQSVQASLR
;
A
#
# COMPACT_ATOMS: atom_id res chain seq x y z
N MET A 1 22.15 -15.40 35.18
CA MET A 1 21.90 -15.84 36.57
C MET A 1 22.42 -17.24 36.71
N THR A 2 23.30 -17.48 37.68
CA THR A 2 23.96 -18.78 37.92
C THR A 2 23.06 -19.67 38.77
N GLN A 3 22.38 -20.65 38.16
CA GLN A 3 21.79 -21.75 38.92
C GLN A 3 22.85 -22.82 39.14
N THR A 4 23.34 -22.89 40.38
CA THR A 4 24.17 -23.97 40.89
C THR A 4 23.37 -25.27 40.86
N ALA A 5 23.86 -26.29 40.16
CA ALA A 5 23.28 -27.62 40.21
C ALA A 5 23.58 -28.25 41.58
N GLU A 6 22.52 -28.57 42.32
CA GLU A 6 22.61 -29.18 43.65
C GLU A 6 22.97 -30.67 43.52
N LEU A 7 24.18 -31.03 43.97
CA LEU A 7 24.66 -32.41 43.89
C LEU A 7 23.98 -33.24 44.99
N VAL A 8 22.98 -34.04 44.62
CA VAL A 8 22.37 -35.02 45.53
C VAL A 8 23.33 -36.22 45.65
N LEU A 9 24.12 -36.24 46.73
CA LEU A 9 24.84 -37.45 47.14
C LEU A 9 23.86 -38.42 47.83
N PRO A 10 23.96 -39.74 47.59
CA PRO A 10 23.28 -40.75 48.40
C PRO A 10 23.84 -40.76 49.83
N ASN A 11 23.02 -40.34 50.79
CA ASN A 11 23.32 -40.42 52.22
C ASN A 11 23.03 -41.84 52.75
N ASP A 12 23.79 -42.83 52.28
CA ASP A 12 23.74 -44.22 52.74
C ASP A 12 25.14 -44.74 53.08
N VAL A 13 25.78 -44.08 54.05
CA VAL A 13 26.83 -44.69 54.87
C VAL A 13 26.43 -44.47 56.33
N GLN A 14 25.79 -45.48 56.91
CA GLN A 14 25.69 -45.56 58.36
C GLN A 14 27.12 -45.59 58.92
N PRO A 15 27.48 -44.77 59.93
CA PRO A 15 28.72 -44.98 60.63
C PRO A 15 28.61 -46.33 61.34
N GLU A 16 29.40 -47.32 60.92
CA GLU A 16 29.58 -48.53 61.71
C GLU A 16 30.06 -48.09 63.10
N THR A 17 29.21 -48.32 64.09
CA THR A 17 29.54 -48.13 65.48
C THR A 17 30.62 -49.15 65.84
N VAL A 18 31.88 -48.74 65.72
CA VAL A 18 33.02 -49.45 66.29
C VAL A 18 32.69 -49.71 67.76
N PRO A 19 32.58 -50.97 68.21
CA PRO A 19 32.38 -51.24 69.62
C PRO A 19 33.65 -50.85 70.35
N THR A 20 33.62 -49.69 71.00
CA THR A 20 34.66 -49.29 71.95
C THR A 20 34.45 -50.08 73.25
N GLU A 21 34.66 -51.40 73.19
CA GLU A 21 34.74 -52.20 74.40
C GLU A 21 35.93 -51.68 75.23
N PRO A 22 35.74 -51.42 76.54
CA PRO A 22 36.82 -50.95 77.39
C PRO A 22 37.86 -52.06 77.56
N LEU A 23 39.13 -51.71 77.33
CA LEU A 23 40.32 -52.56 77.46
C LEU A 23 40.64 -53.00 78.92
N ASP A 24 39.66 -52.97 79.83
CA ASP A 24 39.80 -53.11 81.28
C ASP A 24 39.45 -54.51 81.82
N ALA A 25 39.15 -55.48 80.95
CA ALA A 25 38.56 -56.77 81.35
C ALA A 25 39.43 -58.02 81.09
N LEU A 26 40.77 -57.90 81.00
CA LEU A 26 41.68 -59.06 80.89
C LEU A 26 43.05 -58.81 81.58
N ALA A 27 43.03 -58.18 82.76
CA ALA A 27 44.16 -58.20 83.69
C ALA A 27 44.26 -59.57 84.39
N THR A 28 44.59 -60.62 83.63
CA THR A 28 44.80 -61.98 84.11
C THR A 28 46.04 -62.00 85.01
N GLN A 29 45.82 -61.85 86.33
CA GLN A 29 46.89 -61.74 87.32
C GLN A 29 47.96 -62.81 87.12
N THR A 30 49.17 -62.39 86.74
CA THR A 30 50.35 -63.25 86.73
C THR A 30 50.63 -63.67 88.17
N PRO A 31 50.76 -64.96 88.49
CA PRO A 31 51.12 -65.38 89.85
C PRO A 31 52.50 -64.80 90.19
N ALA A 32 52.55 -63.88 91.15
CA ALA A 32 53.79 -63.23 91.55
C ALA A 32 54.73 -64.27 92.15
N ILE A 33 55.84 -64.53 91.46
CA ILE A 33 56.90 -65.47 91.90
C ILE A 33 57.73 -64.85 93.04
N GLU A 34 57.74 -63.52 93.12
CA GLU A 34 58.65 -62.72 93.95
C GLU A 34 58.48 -62.79 95.49
N PRO A 35 57.27 -62.85 96.08
CA PRO A 35 57.11 -62.68 97.54
C PRO A 35 57.54 -63.91 98.37
N ARG A 36 57.71 -65.09 97.75
CA ARG A 36 57.94 -66.36 98.47
C ARG A 36 59.42 -66.75 98.52
N MET A 37 60.18 -66.46 97.47
CA MET A 37 61.65 -66.58 97.46
C MET A 37 62.31 -65.66 98.50
N ALA A 38 61.80 -64.44 98.68
CA ALA A 38 62.29 -63.50 99.69
C ALA A 38 62.12 -64.06 101.13
N GLN A 39 60.97 -64.66 101.43
CA GLN A 39 60.70 -65.25 102.75
C GLN A 39 61.60 -66.46 103.07
N LEU A 40 61.98 -67.25 102.07
CA LEU A 40 62.92 -68.37 102.26
C LEU A 40 64.35 -67.91 102.61
N LEU A 41 64.76 -66.73 102.14
CA LEU A 41 66.07 -66.13 102.44
C LEU A 41 66.13 -65.50 103.83
N GLU A 42 65.05 -64.85 104.30
CA GLU A 42 64.99 -64.30 105.67
C GLU A 42 64.97 -65.38 106.76
N LEU A 43 64.25 -66.50 106.53
CA LEU A 43 64.11 -67.55 107.55
C LEU A 43 65.44 -68.23 107.93
N ASN A 44 66.42 -68.19 107.02
CA ASN A 44 67.73 -68.81 107.18
C ASN A 44 68.72 -67.94 108.00
N GLN A 45 68.44 -66.64 108.19
CA GLN A 45 69.25 -65.75 109.04
C GLN A 45 68.76 -65.70 110.50
N ALA A 46 67.53 -66.14 110.77
CA ALA A 46 66.88 -65.96 112.07
C ALA A 46 67.15 -67.09 113.10
N ASN A 47 67.74 -68.23 112.71
CA ASN A 47 67.83 -69.42 113.57
C ASN A 47 69.28 -69.85 113.84
N GLY A 48 69.62 -69.99 115.13
CA GLY A 48 70.96 -70.33 115.62
C GLY A 48 71.34 -71.83 115.55
N PRO A 49 72.57 -72.20 115.96
CA PRO A 49 73.23 -73.45 115.58
C PRO A 49 72.85 -74.66 116.45
N SER A 50 71.57 -75.02 116.49
CA SER A 50 71.12 -76.33 117.05
C SER A 50 69.78 -76.80 116.46
N LEU A 51 69.68 -76.86 115.12
CA LEU A 51 68.56 -77.52 114.44
C LEU A 51 68.67 -79.05 114.63
N MET A 52 67.65 -79.65 115.22
CA MET A 52 67.57 -81.11 115.35
C MET A 52 67.29 -81.74 113.98
N PRO A 53 67.76 -82.98 113.67
CA PRO A 53 67.58 -83.59 112.34
C PRO A 53 66.13 -83.65 111.84
N LYS A 54 65.16 -83.70 112.75
CA LYS A 54 63.72 -83.64 112.44
C LYS A 54 63.28 -82.29 111.88
N GLU A 55 63.89 -81.19 112.34
CA GLU A 55 63.58 -79.82 111.92
C GLU A 55 64.23 -79.52 110.56
N ILE A 56 65.45 -80.01 110.34
CA ILE A 56 66.13 -79.96 109.04
C ILE A 56 65.31 -80.70 107.98
N ASN A 57 64.85 -81.92 108.25
CA ASN A 57 63.97 -82.66 107.34
C ASN A 57 62.64 -81.92 107.11
N ALA A 58 62.02 -81.36 108.16
CA ALA A 58 60.77 -80.61 108.02
C ALA A 58 60.93 -79.28 107.24
N GLN A 59 62.11 -78.67 107.24
CA GLN A 59 62.45 -77.53 106.38
C GLN A 59 62.72 -77.97 104.94
N LEU A 60 63.47 -79.06 104.74
CA LEU A 60 63.74 -79.64 103.42
C LEU A 60 62.43 -80.07 102.72
N ASP A 61 61.51 -80.70 103.45
CA ASP A 61 60.17 -81.07 102.97
C ASP A 61 59.29 -79.87 102.61
N ARG A 62 59.57 -78.66 103.14
CA ARG A 62 58.90 -77.42 102.70
C ARG A 62 59.58 -76.87 101.46
N LEU A 63 60.91 -76.78 101.47
CA LEU A 63 61.71 -76.27 100.36
C LEU A 63 61.49 -77.07 99.07
N LEU A 64 61.36 -78.40 99.17
CA LEU A 64 60.98 -79.27 98.05
C LEU A 64 59.55 -78.99 97.55
N ARG A 65 58.58 -78.80 98.45
CA ARG A 65 57.20 -78.45 98.07
C ARG A 65 57.08 -77.06 97.44
N ASP A 66 57.76 -76.06 97.98
CA ASP A 66 57.80 -74.71 97.40
C ASP A 66 58.52 -74.72 96.04
N TYR A 67 59.55 -75.57 95.84
CA TYR A 67 60.22 -75.77 94.55
C TYR A 67 59.32 -76.47 93.52
N ASP A 68 58.57 -77.51 93.92
CA ASP A 68 57.58 -78.19 93.08
C ASP A 68 56.44 -77.23 92.70
N GLU A 69 55.95 -76.42 93.65
CA GLU A 69 54.93 -75.39 93.41
C GLU A 69 55.43 -74.30 92.44
N LEU A 70 56.67 -73.83 92.62
CA LEU A 70 57.32 -72.87 91.71
C LEU A 70 57.49 -73.45 90.30
N THR A 71 57.86 -74.73 90.20
CA THR A 71 58.01 -75.44 88.92
C THR A 71 56.66 -75.60 88.22
N ALA A 72 55.59 -75.89 88.96
CA ALA A 72 54.23 -75.95 88.43
C ALA A 72 53.74 -74.56 87.94
N LEU A 73 53.97 -73.50 88.73
CA LEU A 73 53.64 -72.11 88.35
C LEU A 73 54.42 -71.65 87.11
N TYR A 74 55.70 -72.00 87.00
CA TYR A 74 56.51 -71.71 85.82
C TYR A 74 55.98 -72.45 84.58
N ALA A 75 55.66 -73.74 84.71
CA ALA A 75 55.09 -74.54 83.63
C ALA A 75 53.69 -74.08 83.19
N GLU A 76 52.89 -73.50 84.10
CA GLU A 76 51.61 -72.85 83.79
C GLU A 76 51.81 -71.52 83.07
N ASN A 77 52.75 -70.68 83.54
CA ASN A 77 53.03 -69.38 82.93
C ASN A 77 53.61 -69.53 81.51
N ASN A 78 54.53 -70.49 81.29
CA ASN A 78 55.01 -70.82 79.94
C ASN A 78 53.86 -71.26 79.01
N ARG A 79 52.95 -72.12 79.47
CA ARG A 79 51.79 -72.54 78.67
C ARG A 79 50.88 -71.36 78.29
N ARG A 80 50.68 -70.40 79.20
CA ARG A 80 49.95 -69.16 78.90
C ARG A 80 50.68 -68.28 77.89
N ILE A 81 51.99 -68.07 78.05
CA ILE A 81 52.80 -67.26 77.13
C ILE A 81 52.80 -67.87 75.72
N ASP A 82 52.94 -69.20 75.61
CA ASP A 82 52.88 -69.91 74.33
C ASP A 82 51.49 -69.80 73.67
N GLN A 83 50.40 -69.83 74.46
CA GLN A 83 49.04 -69.63 73.98
C GLN A 83 48.83 -68.19 73.47
N GLU A 84 49.16 -67.17 74.26
CA GLU A 84 49.09 -65.75 73.88
C GLU A 84 49.92 -65.47 72.61
N LEU A 85 51.14 -66.03 72.51
CA LEU A 85 51.95 -65.90 71.28
C LEU A 85 51.32 -66.60 70.08
N ALA A 86 50.61 -67.72 70.26
CA ALA A 86 49.89 -68.39 69.18
C ALA A 86 48.69 -67.54 68.72
N GLU A 87 47.92 -66.98 69.65
CA GLU A 87 46.79 -66.10 69.36
C GLU A 87 47.22 -64.80 68.67
N ILE A 88 48.33 -64.17 69.11
CA ILE A 88 48.95 -63.01 68.46
C ILE A 88 49.46 -63.35 67.04
N ARG A 89 50.08 -64.52 66.85
CA ARG A 89 50.52 -64.96 65.49
C ARG A 89 49.34 -65.22 64.57
N GLN A 90 48.27 -65.84 65.07
CA GLN A 90 47.06 -66.13 64.29
C GLN A 90 46.32 -64.86 63.88
N SER A 91 46.11 -63.94 64.84
CA SER A 91 45.47 -62.63 64.58
C SER A 91 46.33 -61.73 63.69
N GLY A 92 47.65 -61.67 63.90
CA GLY A 92 48.56 -60.97 62.99
C GLY A 92 48.54 -61.55 61.56
N GLY A 93 48.40 -62.87 61.43
CA GLY A 93 48.21 -63.55 60.15
C GLY A 93 46.89 -63.19 59.45
N SER A 94 45.77 -63.15 60.19
CA SER A 94 44.47 -62.78 59.63
C SER A 94 44.40 -61.30 59.23
N VAL A 95 44.94 -60.40 60.06
CA VAL A 95 45.05 -58.96 59.73
C VAL A 95 45.91 -58.74 58.50
N SER A 96 47.06 -59.41 58.39
CA SER A 96 47.92 -59.35 57.19
C SER A 96 47.17 -59.81 55.93
N SER A 97 46.44 -60.93 56.02
CA SER A 97 45.60 -61.44 54.92
C SER A 97 44.52 -60.42 54.50
N GLN A 98 43.82 -59.82 55.48
CA GLN A 98 42.81 -58.78 55.22
C GLN A 98 43.40 -57.54 54.55
N VAL A 99 44.58 -57.07 54.99
CA VAL A 99 45.27 -55.93 54.37
C VAL A 99 45.68 -56.24 52.93
N HIS A 100 46.19 -57.45 52.66
CA HIS A 100 46.51 -57.87 51.29
C HIS A 100 45.27 -57.98 50.39
N GLN A 101 44.16 -58.51 50.91
CA GLN A 101 42.90 -58.60 50.19
C GLN A 101 42.33 -57.21 49.89
N LEU A 102 42.27 -56.31 50.88
CA LEU A 102 41.84 -54.92 50.71
C LEU A 102 42.72 -54.18 49.68
N GLY A 103 44.03 -54.40 49.69
CA GLY A 103 44.94 -53.83 48.69
C GLY A 103 44.65 -54.32 47.27
N ALA A 104 44.33 -55.60 47.09
CA ALA A 104 43.93 -56.16 45.80
C ALA A 104 42.57 -55.62 45.33
N ASP A 105 41.58 -55.55 46.23
CA ASP A 105 40.24 -55.03 45.94
C ASP A 105 40.29 -53.54 45.56
N LEU A 106 41.05 -52.71 46.29
CA LEU A 106 41.28 -51.31 45.94
C LEU A 106 41.98 -51.15 44.59
N GLN A 107 42.97 -52.00 44.28
CA GLN A 107 43.64 -51.99 42.97
C GLN A 107 42.69 -52.38 41.83
N GLN A 108 41.79 -53.34 42.07
CA GLN A 108 40.76 -53.76 41.11
C GLN A 108 39.71 -52.66 40.91
N GLN A 109 39.24 -52.02 41.98
CA GLN A 109 38.33 -50.87 41.91
C GLN A 109 38.96 -49.70 41.16
N GLY A 110 40.23 -49.36 41.45
CA GLY A 110 40.95 -48.30 40.74
C GLY A 110 41.08 -48.56 39.24
N ARG A 111 41.37 -49.80 38.83
CA ARG A 111 41.37 -50.21 37.41
C ARG A 111 39.98 -50.12 36.79
N SER A 112 38.94 -50.54 37.50
CA SER A 112 37.55 -50.44 37.04
C SER A 112 37.14 -48.98 36.83
N LEU A 113 37.40 -48.10 37.80
CA LEU A 113 37.11 -46.67 37.72
C LEU A 113 37.85 -45.99 36.57
N ALA A 114 39.14 -46.30 36.36
CA ALA A 114 39.91 -45.79 35.23
C ALA A 114 39.32 -46.25 33.87
N GLY A 115 38.88 -47.51 33.78
CA GLY A 115 38.20 -48.03 32.59
C GLY A 115 36.85 -47.33 32.31
N HIS A 116 36.06 -47.08 33.36
CA HIS A 116 34.81 -46.33 33.24
C HIS A 116 35.05 -44.87 32.83
N ALA A 117 36.04 -44.20 33.42
CA ALA A 117 36.42 -42.83 33.08
C ALA A 117 36.80 -42.70 31.60
N ALA A 118 37.72 -43.55 31.11
CA ALA A 118 38.13 -43.56 29.71
C ALA A 118 36.94 -43.86 28.75
N ALA A 119 36.05 -44.78 29.12
CA ALA A 119 34.84 -45.05 28.33
C ALA A 119 33.85 -43.87 28.31
N THR A 120 33.75 -43.11 29.41
CA THR A 120 32.93 -41.88 29.43
C THR A 120 33.54 -40.75 28.63
N GLU A 121 34.87 -40.56 28.67
CA GLU A 121 35.57 -39.58 27.83
C GLU A 121 35.37 -39.87 26.33
N GLN A 122 35.55 -41.12 25.92
CA GLN A 122 35.30 -41.55 24.53
C GLN A 122 33.85 -41.27 24.08
N ARG A 123 32.86 -41.49 24.96
CA ARG A 123 31.45 -41.16 24.66
C ARG A 123 31.22 -39.65 24.55
N ILE A 124 31.84 -38.85 25.42
CA ILE A 124 31.74 -37.38 25.38
C ILE A 124 32.37 -36.84 24.09
N ASP A 125 33.52 -37.37 23.67
CA ASP A 125 34.19 -36.96 22.44
C ASP A 125 33.41 -37.39 21.19
N ALA A 126 32.81 -38.59 21.19
CA ALA A 126 31.89 -39.03 20.13
C ALA A 126 30.67 -38.10 20.00
N LEU A 127 29.98 -37.82 21.12
CA LEU A 127 28.84 -36.89 21.16
C LEU A 127 29.24 -35.47 20.74
N ARG A 128 30.45 -35.01 21.09
CA ARG A 128 30.98 -33.72 20.63
C ARG A 128 31.24 -33.71 19.12
N GLY A 129 31.68 -34.83 18.55
CA GLY A 129 31.84 -35.03 17.11
C GLY A 129 30.49 -34.98 16.37
N GLU A 130 29.50 -35.74 16.85
CA GLU A 130 28.14 -35.76 16.31
C GLU A 130 27.43 -34.40 16.41
N ALA A 131 27.57 -33.70 17.54
CA ALA A 131 27.01 -32.36 17.69
C ALA A 131 27.63 -31.36 16.70
N ARG A 132 28.95 -31.46 16.43
CA ARG A 132 29.63 -30.61 15.44
C ARG A 132 29.21 -30.91 14.01
N SER A 133 29.07 -32.18 13.63
CA SER A 133 28.62 -32.54 12.27
C SER A 133 27.15 -32.14 12.07
N TRP A 134 26.29 -32.32 13.07
CA TRP A 134 24.89 -31.88 13.01
C TRP A 134 24.75 -30.36 12.91
N LEU A 135 25.58 -29.58 13.64
CA LEU A 135 25.61 -28.12 13.51
C LEU A 135 26.03 -27.68 12.11
N ALA A 136 27.10 -28.25 11.56
CA ALA A 136 27.58 -27.91 10.22
C ALA A 136 26.58 -28.29 9.11
N ASP A 137 25.95 -29.46 9.21
CA ASP A 137 24.87 -29.88 8.30
C ASP A 137 23.62 -28.97 8.43
N SER A 138 23.27 -28.55 9.64
CA SER A 138 22.17 -27.60 9.85
C SER A 138 22.49 -26.22 9.27
N GLU A 139 23.72 -25.72 9.42
CA GLU A 139 24.19 -24.46 8.84
C GLU A 139 24.11 -24.51 7.31
N GLN A 140 24.68 -25.55 6.69
CA GLN A 140 24.62 -25.76 5.25
C GLN A 140 23.18 -25.89 4.71
N ARG A 141 22.27 -26.54 5.46
CA ARG A 141 20.84 -26.61 5.10
C ARG A 141 20.17 -25.24 5.16
N TRP A 142 20.44 -24.43 6.18
CA TRP A 142 19.91 -23.06 6.27
C TRP A 142 20.43 -22.16 5.16
N ASP A 143 21.74 -22.18 4.87
CA ASP A 143 22.32 -21.41 3.76
C ASP A 143 21.70 -21.80 2.41
N THR A 144 21.55 -23.11 2.15
CA THR A 144 20.92 -23.61 0.92
C THR A 144 19.46 -23.16 0.81
N GLN A 145 18.72 -23.20 1.93
CA GLN A 145 17.33 -22.75 1.98
C GLN A 145 17.20 -21.24 1.77
N LEU A 146 18.04 -20.43 2.43
CA LEU A 146 18.07 -18.97 2.29
C LEU A 146 18.45 -18.55 0.86
N ALA A 147 19.46 -19.18 0.27
CA ALA A 147 19.85 -18.93 -1.13
C ALA A 147 18.69 -19.27 -2.09
N THR A 148 18.01 -20.39 -1.88
CA THR A 148 16.85 -20.82 -2.69
C THR A 148 15.67 -19.85 -2.55
N GLN A 149 15.37 -19.41 -1.33
CA GLN A 149 14.30 -18.42 -1.06
C GLN A 149 14.63 -17.06 -1.67
N ASN A 150 15.86 -16.56 -1.52
CA ASN A 150 16.29 -15.30 -2.12
C ASN A 150 16.23 -15.35 -3.65
N ALA A 151 16.65 -16.44 -4.28
CA ALA A 151 16.54 -16.62 -5.73
C ALA A 151 15.07 -16.58 -6.21
N ARG A 152 14.16 -17.24 -5.47
CA ARG A 152 12.72 -17.21 -5.76
C ARG A 152 12.13 -15.81 -5.61
N ILE A 153 12.39 -15.13 -4.49
CA ILE A 153 11.93 -13.75 -4.25
C ILE A 153 12.43 -12.82 -5.35
N SER A 154 13.68 -12.98 -5.80
CA SER A 154 14.27 -12.19 -6.88
C SER A 154 13.56 -12.43 -8.23
N SER A 155 13.18 -13.69 -8.52
CA SER A 155 12.38 -14.05 -9.69
C SER A 155 10.97 -13.45 -9.63
N ASP A 156 10.30 -13.56 -8.48
CA ASP A 156 8.95 -13.04 -8.26
C ASP A 156 8.93 -11.50 -8.39
N LEU A 157 9.97 -10.81 -7.87
CA LEU A 157 10.17 -9.37 -8.03
C LEU A 157 10.39 -8.96 -9.49
N ALA A 158 11.20 -9.69 -10.26
CA ALA A 158 11.42 -9.42 -11.69
C ALA A 158 10.14 -9.62 -12.52
N GLN A 159 9.32 -10.62 -12.17
CA GLN A 159 8.01 -10.82 -12.78
C GLN A 159 7.02 -9.70 -12.43
N LEU A 160 7.02 -9.24 -11.17
CA LEU A 160 6.20 -8.10 -10.74
C LEU A 160 6.60 -6.81 -11.47
N ASP A 161 7.89 -6.50 -11.57
CA ASP A 161 8.40 -5.34 -12.32
C ASP A 161 7.98 -5.37 -13.80
N THR A 162 8.13 -6.54 -14.44
CA THR A 162 7.64 -6.77 -15.82
C THR A 162 6.14 -6.52 -15.95
N SER A 163 5.34 -6.96 -14.97
CA SER A 163 3.89 -6.75 -14.95
C SER A 163 3.51 -5.28 -14.72
N LEU A 164 4.26 -4.56 -13.88
CA LEU A 164 4.07 -3.13 -13.63
C LEU A 164 4.42 -2.30 -14.86
N GLY A 165 5.50 -2.67 -15.56
CA GLY A 165 5.88 -2.07 -16.85
C GLY A 165 4.80 -2.25 -17.93
N SER A 166 4.15 -3.43 -17.98
CA SER A 166 3.05 -3.66 -18.93
C SER A 166 1.80 -2.84 -18.59
N LEU A 167 1.43 -2.74 -17.30
CA LEU A 167 0.33 -1.89 -16.82
C LEU A 167 0.60 -0.41 -17.10
N HIS A 168 1.81 0.08 -16.86
CA HIS A 168 2.22 1.45 -17.22
C HIS A 168 2.11 1.72 -18.72
N GLY A 169 2.50 0.74 -19.55
CA GLY A 169 2.30 0.78 -21.00
C GLY A 169 0.83 0.89 -21.40
N LEU A 170 -0.05 0.13 -20.75
CA LEU A 170 -1.50 0.19 -20.97
C LEU A 170 -2.11 1.53 -20.53
N PHE A 171 -1.71 2.07 -19.38
CA PHE A 171 -2.17 3.39 -18.94
C PHE A 171 -1.73 4.50 -19.91
N LYS A 172 -0.48 4.50 -20.37
CA LYS A 172 -0.04 5.45 -21.42
C LYS A 172 -0.78 5.29 -22.75
N ALA A 173 -1.17 4.06 -23.12
CA ALA A 173 -2.02 3.84 -24.29
C ALA A 173 -3.44 4.40 -24.07
N GLN A 174 -4.01 4.20 -22.88
CA GLN A 174 -5.32 4.73 -22.50
C GLN A 174 -5.33 6.27 -22.47
N GLU A 175 -4.32 6.91 -21.89
CA GLU A 175 -4.14 8.37 -21.89
C GLU A 175 -4.12 8.94 -23.31
N ARG A 176 -3.37 8.31 -24.23
CA ARG A 176 -3.35 8.70 -25.64
C ARG A 176 -4.71 8.57 -26.31
N ILE A 177 -5.43 7.47 -26.06
CA ILE A 177 -6.78 7.27 -26.60
C ILE A 177 -7.73 8.36 -26.07
N ILE A 178 -7.71 8.67 -24.78
CA ILE A 178 -8.55 9.71 -24.17
C ILE A 178 -8.21 11.09 -24.76
N ALA A 179 -6.93 11.41 -24.91
CA ALA A 179 -6.48 12.66 -25.54
C ALA A 179 -6.96 12.77 -27.00
N GLU A 180 -6.89 11.68 -27.77
CA GLU A 180 -7.37 11.65 -29.15
C GLU A 180 -8.90 11.78 -29.24
N GLN A 181 -9.65 11.10 -28.37
CA GLN A 181 -11.12 11.27 -28.31
C GLN A 181 -11.50 12.71 -27.94
N ARG A 182 -10.76 13.35 -27.03
CA ARG A 182 -10.98 14.76 -26.68
C ARG A 182 -10.72 15.68 -27.86
N ALA A 183 -9.61 15.51 -28.57
CA ALA A 183 -9.31 16.30 -29.77
C ALA A 183 -10.38 16.12 -30.88
N ARG A 184 -10.93 14.91 -31.03
CA ARG A 184 -12.06 14.64 -31.94
C ARG A 184 -13.34 15.36 -31.48
N LEU A 185 -13.65 15.38 -30.19
CA LEU A 185 -14.77 16.14 -29.61
C LEU A 185 -14.61 17.64 -29.85
N ASP A 186 -13.43 18.21 -29.58
CA ASP A 186 -13.12 19.62 -29.83
C ASP A 186 -13.29 19.97 -31.34
N GLN A 187 -12.90 19.06 -32.24
CA GLN A 187 -13.14 19.19 -33.68
C GLN A 187 -14.63 19.16 -34.03
N PHE A 188 -15.42 18.26 -33.41
CA PHE A 188 -16.87 18.23 -33.60
C PHE A 188 -17.53 19.54 -33.17
N ASP A 189 -17.17 20.10 -32.00
CA ASP A 189 -17.69 21.38 -31.51
C ASP A 189 -17.37 22.53 -32.48
N ILE A 190 -16.15 22.60 -33.04
CA ILE A 190 -15.79 23.58 -34.07
C ILE A 190 -16.68 23.39 -35.32
N THR A 191 -16.88 22.16 -35.80
CA THR A 191 -17.75 21.93 -36.97
C THR A 191 -19.21 22.28 -36.70
N TYR A 192 -19.71 22.07 -35.48
CA TYR A 192 -21.05 22.46 -35.07
C TYR A 192 -21.21 23.99 -35.05
N GLN A 193 -20.24 24.72 -34.48
CA GLN A 193 -20.23 26.19 -34.49
C GLN A 193 -20.18 26.77 -35.91
N LEU A 194 -19.40 26.16 -36.82
CA LEU A 194 -19.36 26.54 -38.22
C LEU A 194 -20.70 26.28 -38.93
N LEU A 195 -21.32 25.12 -38.70
CA LEU A 195 -22.61 24.75 -39.27
C LEU A 195 -23.74 25.67 -38.78
N ASP A 196 -23.79 25.97 -37.48
CA ASP A 196 -24.75 26.91 -36.90
C ASP A 196 -24.52 28.34 -37.44
N THR A 197 -23.27 28.80 -37.52
CA THR A 197 -22.95 30.12 -38.10
C THR A 197 -23.38 30.20 -39.57
N ALA A 198 -23.10 29.16 -40.37
CA ALA A 198 -23.55 29.07 -41.76
C ALA A 198 -25.09 29.01 -41.87
N THR A 199 -25.77 28.32 -40.94
CA THR A 199 -27.23 28.22 -40.89
C THR A 199 -27.86 29.57 -40.53
N ARG A 200 -27.33 30.28 -39.53
CA ARG A 200 -27.74 31.65 -39.16
C ARG A 200 -27.49 32.63 -40.30
N GLY A 201 -26.34 32.55 -40.97
CA GLY A 201 -26.01 33.36 -42.14
C GLY A 201 -26.93 33.11 -43.33
N ASN A 202 -27.24 31.84 -43.63
CA ASN A 202 -28.18 31.49 -44.70
C ASN A 202 -29.61 31.93 -44.36
N LYS A 203 -30.06 31.78 -43.11
CA LYS A 203 -31.35 32.31 -42.65
C LYS A 203 -31.45 33.82 -42.87
N HIS A 204 -30.41 34.58 -42.50
CA HIS A 204 -30.37 36.02 -42.72
C HIS A 204 -30.40 36.38 -44.22
N ARG A 205 -29.67 35.66 -45.07
CA ARG A 205 -29.71 35.84 -46.54
C ARG A 205 -31.09 35.56 -47.13
N ILE A 206 -31.78 34.52 -46.67
CA ILE A 206 -33.15 34.21 -47.08
C ILE A 206 -34.09 35.34 -46.66
N GLU A 207 -33.96 35.87 -45.44
CA GLU A 207 -34.78 36.98 -44.95
C GLU A 207 -34.58 38.27 -45.76
N VAL A 208 -33.32 38.63 -46.09
CA VAL A 208 -33.02 39.78 -46.95
C VAL A 208 -33.57 39.59 -48.36
N VAL A 209 -33.47 38.39 -48.94
CA VAL A 209 -34.07 38.08 -50.25
C VAL A 209 -35.59 38.14 -50.18
N ARG A 210 -36.22 37.69 -49.08
CA ARG A 210 -37.67 37.80 -48.84
C ARG A 210 -38.11 39.25 -48.76
N GLU A 211 -37.47 40.07 -47.94
CA GLU A 211 -37.77 41.50 -47.80
C GLU A 211 -37.58 42.24 -49.14
N GLN A 212 -36.54 41.89 -49.91
CA GLN A 212 -36.32 42.46 -51.24
C GLN A 212 -37.37 41.98 -52.26
N ALA A 213 -37.80 40.72 -52.20
CA ALA A 213 -38.88 40.20 -53.04
C ALA A 213 -40.23 40.85 -52.69
N GLU A 214 -40.54 41.05 -51.42
CA GLU A 214 -41.73 41.78 -50.94
C GLU A 214 -41.72 43.24 -51.42
N LYS A 215 -40.57 43.93 -51.33
CA LYS A 215 -40.40 45.28 -51.90
C LYS A 215 -40.58 45.31 -53.41
N GLN A 216 -40.03 44.33 -54.15
CA GLN A 216 -40.23 44.25 -55.60
C GLN A 216 -41.69 43.94 -55.95
N HIS A 217 -42.37 43.07 -55.21
CA HIS A 217 -43.79 42.78 -55.38
C HIS A 217 -44.62 44.05 -55.20
N ALA A 218 -44.42 44.79 -54.10
CA ALA A 218 -45.12 46.06 -53.84
C ALA A 218 -44.88 47.11 -54.93
N ILE A 219 -43.67 47.19 -55.51
CA ILE A 219 -43.37 48.08 -56.65
C ILE A 219 -44.10 47.62 -57.92
N VAL A 220 -44.15 46.32 -58.20
CA VAL A 220 -44.86 45.76 -59.37
C VAL A 220 -46.37 45.93 -59.22
N GLU A 221 -46.91 45.71 -58.03
CA GLU A 221 -48.30 45.90 -57.66
C GLU A 221 -48.72 47.37 -57.82
N ALA A 222 -47.96 48.31 -57.25
CA ALA A 222 -48.18 49.75 -57.47
C ALA A 222 -48.07 50.18 -58.94
N ARG A 223 -47.22 49.52 -59.74
CA ARG A 223 -47.16 49.73 -61.21
C ARG A 223 -48.40 49.19 -61.92
N ILE A 224 -48.91 48.03 -61.53
CA ILE A 224 -50.14 47.44 -62.08
C ILE A 224 -51.34 48.33 -61.71
N GLU A 225 -51.42 48.80 -60.47
CA GLU A 225 -52.43 49.78 -60.05
C GLU A 225 -52.33 51.08 -60.86
N GLY A 226 -51.12 51.63 -61.03
CA GLY A 226 -50.89 52.82 -61.85
C GLY A 226 -51.28 52.64 -63.32
N LEU A 227 -50.95 51.49 -63.93
CA LEU A 227 -51.40 51.14 -65.28
C LEU A 227 -52.93 50.97 -65.34
N SER A 228 -53.56 50.41 -64.31
CA SER A 228 -55.03 50.30 -64.23
C SER A 228 -55.71 51.67 -64.05
N ALA A 229 -55.04 52.63 -63.41
CA ALA A 229 -55.51 54.00 -63.27
C ALA A 229 -55.43 54.73 -64.61
N LEU A 230 -54.28 54.64 -65.30
CA LEU A 230 -54.08 55.18 -66.65
C LEU A 230 -55.08 54.57 -67.65
N GLN A 231 -55.32 53.25 -67.58
CA GLN A 231 -56.32 52.60 -68.42
C GLN A 231 -57.74 53.14 -68.15
N ARG A 232 -58.10 53.38 -66.88
CA ARG A 232 -59.39 54.00 -66.51
C ARG A 232 -59.50 55.44 -67.01
N GLU A 233 -58.42 56.22 -66.91
CA GLU A 233 -58.34 57.59 -67.42
C GLU A 233 -58.54 57.63 -68.95
N HIS A 234 -57.77 56.84 -69.71
CA HIS A 234 -57.96 56.72 -71.16
C HIS A 234 -59.35 56.20 -71.56
N HIS A 235 -59.98 55.34 -70.74
CA HIS A 235 -61.35 54.90 -70.99
C HIS A 235 -62.37 56.03 -70.78
N ALA A 236 -62.15 56.90 -69.77
CA ALA A 236 -62.95 58.10 -69.55
C ALA A 236 -62.74 59.13 -70.67
N GLU A 237 -61.49 59.37 -71.10
CA GLU A 237 -61.18 60.21 -72.27
C GLU A 237 -61.87 59.70 -73.54
N PHE A 238 -61.83 58.38 -73.78
CA PHE A 238 -62.51 57.76 -74.92
C PHE A 238 -64.04 57.94 -74.85
N GLN A 239 -64.66 57.79 -73.68
CA GLN A 239 -66.08 58.08 -73.48
C GLN A 239 -66.41 59.56 -73.71
N THR A 240 -65.53 60.48 -73.29
CA THR A 240 -65.67 61.93 -73.56
C THR A 240 -65.54 62.23 -75.06
N LEU A 241 -64.59 61.62 -75.77
CA LEU A 241 -64.48 61.74 -77.23
C LEU A 241 -65.71 61.16 -77.94
N GLN A 242 -66.22 60.01 -77.47
CA GLN A 242 -67.43 59.40 -78.02
C GLN A 242 -68.67 60.27 -77.80
N SER A 243 -68.79 60.94 -76.65
CA SER A 243 -69.89 61.90 -76.40
C SER A 243 -69.74 63.16 -77.26
N LEU A 244 -68.53 63.68 -77.45
CA LEU A 244 -68.23 64.78 -78.38
C LEU A 244 -68.56 64.42 -79.84
N VAL A 245 -68.25 63.20 -80.29
CA VAL A 245 -68.65 62.70 -81.61
C VAL A 245 -70.18 62.60 -81.70
N GLY A 246 -70.86 62.17 -80.64
CA GLY A 246 -72.33 62.17 -80.57
C GLY A 246 -72.93 63.58 -80.66
N VAL A 247 -72.32 64.56 -79.98
CA VAL A 247 -72.71 65.98 -80.09
C VAL A 247 -72.50 66.48 -81.52
N LEU A 248 -71.32 66.27 -82.11
CA LEU A 248 -71.02 66.64 -83.49
C LEU A 248 -71.95 65.98 -84.51
N GLN A 249 -72.35 64.72 -84.30
CA GLN A 249 -73.36 64.04 -85.12
C GLN A 249 -74.75 64.67 -84.96
N SER A 250 -75.15 65.03 -83.73
CA SER A 250 -76.42 65.75 -83.51
C SER A 250 -76.42 67.16 -84.10
N GLU A 251 -75.26 67.83 -84.09
CA GLU A 251 -75.08 69.18 -84.60
C GLU A 251 -74.98 69.20 -86.14
N THR A 252 -74.36 68.19 -86.75
CA THR A 252 -74.42 67.98 -88.21
C THR A 252 -75.82 67.58 -88.67
N ALA A 253 -76.54 66.71 -87.94
CA ALA A 253 -77.94 66.40 -88.25
C ALA A 253 -78.85 67.65 -88.13
N ARG A 254 -78.61 68.52 -87.14
CA ARG A 254 -79.28 69.82 -87.00
C ARG A 254 -78.91 70.80 -88.12
N LEU A 255 -77.65 70.81 -88.56
CA LEU A 255 -77.21 71.61 -89.72
C LEU A 255 -77.84 71.10 -91.01
N ASP A 256 -77.94 69.79 -91.22
CA ASP A 256 -78.67 69.19 -92.35
C ASP A 256 -80.15 69.53 -92.31
N GLU A 257 -80.78 69.52 -91.12
CA GLU A 257 -82.16 69.99 -90.96
C GLU A 257 -82.31 71.48 -91.31
N GLN A 258 -81.36 72.33 -90.90
CA GLN A 258 -81.36 73.75 -91.28
C GLN A 258 -81.06 73.95 -92.78
N ILE A 259 -80.17 73.18 -93.38
CA ILE A 259 -79.92 73.17 -94.82
C ILE A 259 -81.17 72.72 -95.57
N GLY A 260 -81.90 71.72 -95.07
CA GLY A 260 -83.19 71.30 -95.60
C GLY A 260 -84.26 72.40 -95.53
N ARG A 261 -84.32 73.14 -94.42
CA ARG A 261 -85.21 74.32 -94.26
C ARG A 261 -84.80 75.51 -95.14
N VAL A 262 -83.50 75.70 -95.38
CA VAL A 262 -83.00 76.74 -96.31
C VAL A 262 -83.23 76.31 -97.77
N ALA A 263 -83.12 75.02 -98.09
CA ALA A 263 -83.39 74.49 -99.43
C ALA A 263 -84.89 74.56 -99.79
N THR A 264 -85.79 74.31 -98.84
CA THR A 264 -87.23 74.53 -99.05
C THR A 264 -87.58 76.02 -99.13
N ALA A 265 -86.98 76.88 -98.29
CA ALA A 265 -87.13 78.33 -98.41
C ALA A 265 -86.56 78.90 -99.73
N LEU A 266 -85.53 78.27 -100.30
CA LEU A 266 -84.92 78.67 -101.57
C LEU A 266 -85.74 78.19 -102.78
N ALA A 267 -86.45 77.06 -102.67
CA ALA A 267 -87.40 76.59 -103.69
C ALA A 267 -88.61 77.53 -103.82
N ASP A 268 -89.16 78.01 -102.70
CA ASP A 268 -90.30 78.95 -102.70
C ASP A 268 -89.90 80.40 -103.08
N HIS A 269 -88.61 80.76 -103.01
CA HIS A 269 -88.12 82.07 -103.44
C HIS A 269 -87.65 82.12 -104.91
N GLN A 270 -87.70 81.00 -105.64
CA GLN A 270 -87.30 80.93 -107.06
C GLN A 270 -88.43 81.32 -108.04
N SER A 271 -89.58 81.78 -107.52
CA SER A 271 -90.77 82.13 -108.31
C SER A 271 -91.11 83.64 -108.34
N ASP A 272 -90.28 84.54 -107.81
CA ASP A 272 -90.52 85.98 -107.96
C ASP A 272 -89.24 86.83 -108.07
N THR A 273 -89.16 87.66 -109.12
CA THR A 273 -88.09 88.63 -109.45
C THR A 273 -86.62 88.14 -109.40
N ARG A 274 -85.83 88.06 -110.49
CA ARG A 274 -85.96 88.55 -111.87
C ARG A 274 -86.31 90.03 -112.01
N ASP A 275 -85.43 90.91 -111.52
CA ASP A 275 -84.61 91.72 -112.44
C ASP A 275 -83.60 92.64 -111.74
N GLN A 276 -82.46 92.86 -112.42
CA GLN A 276 -81.45 93.89 -112.15
C GLN A 276 -80.67 93.82 -110.80
N PHE A 277 -79.42 94.26 -110.68
CA PHE A 277 -78.52 94.87 -111.68
C PHE A 277 -77.10 94.30 -111.58
N LYS A 278 -76.57 93.84 -112.72
CA LYS A 278 -75.16 93.46 -112.89
C LYS A 278 -74.28 94.70 -113.03
N TRP A 279 -73.46 95.02 -112.03
CA TRP A 279 -72.11 95.62 -112.13
C TRP A 279 -71.68 96.02 -110.70
N THR A 280 -70.48 95.76 -110.21
CA THR A 280 -69.19 95.88 -110.89
C THR A 280 -68.33 94.62 -110.78
N HIS A 281 -67.74 94.24 -111.91
CA HIS A 281 -66.73 93.19 -111.97
C HIS A 281 -65.33 93.83 -111.98
N ARG A 282 -64.39 93.17 -111.27
CA ARG A 282 -62.94 93.07 -111.58
C ARG A 282 -62.01 94.26 -111.25
N ALA A 283 -61.24 94.06 -110.19
CA ALA A 283 -59.78 93.81 -110.28
C ALA A 283 -59.52 92.55 -109.42
N ILE A 284 -59.01 91.39 -109.87
CA ILE A 284 -57.80 91.08 -110.67
C ILE A 284 -56.55 91.66 -109.99
N ALA A 285 -55.47 90.95 -109.70
CA ALA A 285 -55.09 89.55 -109.49
C ALA A 285 -53.56 89.59 -109.23
N GLY A 286 -53.00 88.66 -108.47
CA GLY A 286 -51.58 88.64 -108.08
C GLY A 286 -51.37 87.74 -106.87
N LEU A 287 -51.46 86.41 -106.98
CA LEU A 287 -50.51 85.53 -107.68
C LEU A 287 -49.13 85.61 -106.98
N LEU A 288 -48.92 84.89 -105.87
CA LEU A 288 -48.38 83.50 -105.77
C LEU A 288 -46.95 83.30 -106.35
N LEU A 289 -46.19 82.45 -105.65
CA LEU A 289 -44.94 81.75 -106.03
C LEU A 289 -43.60 82.49 -106.08
N LEU A 290 -42.71 82.16 -105.12
CA LEU A 290 -41.25 81.88 -105.18
C LEU A 290 -40.72 81.88 -103.72
N THR A 291 -39.86 81.00 -103.17
CA THR A 291 -39.32 79.64 -103.46
C THR A 291 -38.85 79.06 -102.11
N VAL A 292 -39.15 77.82 -101.68
CA VAL A 292 -38.58 76.48 -102.05
C VAL A 292 -37.19 76.18 -101.42
N VAL A 293 -37.08 74.96 -100.85
CA VAL A 293 -35.92 74.30 -100.14
C VAL A 293 -35.57 74.82 -98.73
N GLY A 294 -35.40 74.01 -97.66
CA GLY A 294 -35.75 72.59 -97.43
C GLY A 294 -34.65 71.70 -96.84
N PHE A 295 -34.95 71.03 -95.70
CA PHE A 295 -34.43 69.70 -95.27
C PHE A 295 -32.92 69.58 -94.87
N ALA A 296 -32.45 68.78 -93.88
CA ALA A 296 -33.10 67.81 -92.98
C ALA A 296 -32.28 67.51 -91.69
N LEU A 297 -32.98 67.17 -90.58
CA LEU A 297 -32.83 66.00 -89.66
C LEU A 297 -31.43 65.32 -89.48
N VAL A 298 -30.80 65.28 -88.28
CA VAL A 298 -31.04 64.46 -87.04
C VAL A 298 -30.34 63.06 -86.97
N LYS A 299 -29.45 62.86 -85.97
CA LYS A 299 -29.13 61.65 -85.11
C LYS A 299 -27.78 61.84 -84.36
N TRP A 300 -27.61 61.69 -83.03
CA TRP A 300 -27.62 60.54 -82.07
C TRP A 300 -26.24 59.84 -81.82
N LEU A 301 -25.97 59.47 -80.54
CA LEU A 301 -24.72 58.93 -79.92
C LEU A 301 -24.55 57.38 -80.12
N PRO A 302 -23.62 56.59 -79.47
CA PRO A 302 -22.43 56.84 -78.58
C PRO A 302 -21.13 56.01 -78.88
N ALA A 303 -20.04 56.16 -78.08
CA ALA A 303 -18.91 55.20 -77.98
C ALA A 303 -18.06 55.33 -76.67
N PHE A 304 -17.19 54.34 -76.39
CA PHE A 304 -16.50 54.06 -75.10
C PHE A 304 -15.12 54.75 -74.86
N ALA A 305 -14.62 54.68 -73.61
CA ALA A 305 -13.35 55.21 -73.06
C ALA A 305 -12.15 54.22 -73.20
N PRO A 306 -10.96 54.36 -72.54
CA PRO A 306 -10.33 55.48 -71.81
C PRO A 306 -8.82 55.72 -72.16
N ALA A 307 -8.21 56.86 -71.76
CA ALA A 307 -6.76 56.97 -71.48
C ALA A 307 -6.33 58.33 -70.84
N GLY A 308 -5.38 58.27 -69.90
CA GLY A 308 -4.26 59.23 -69.77
C GLY A 308 -4.50 60.61 -69.13
N SER A 309 -4.14 60.76 -67.85
CA SER A 309 -3.44 61.95 -67.35
C SER A 309 -2.73 61.66 -66.02
N GLU A 310 -1.46 61.26 -66.10
CA GLU A 310 -0.53 61.40 -64.98
C GLU A 310 -0.15 62.88 -64.83
N SER A 311 -0.38 63.49 -63.67
CA SER A 311 0.42 64.62 -63.10
C SER A 311 -0.22 65.24 -61.84
N ALA A 312 -0.64 64.42 -60.87
CA ALA A 312 -1.16 64.95 -59.61
C ALA A 312 -0.92 64.08 -58.35
N MET A 313 0.20 63.34 -58.24
CA MET A 313 0.73 62.85 -56.93
C MET A 313 2.24 62.58 -57.00
N ALA A 314 3.06 63.56 -56.60
CA ALA A 314 4.52 63.41 -56.52
C ALA A 314 5.14 64.00 -55.23
N GLN A 315 4.35 64.13 -54.15
CA GLN A 315 4.83 64.73 -52.89
C GLN A 315 4.25 64.09 -51.61
N ASN A 316 3.89 62.81 -51.64
CA ASN A 316 3.51 62.06 -50.43
C ASN A 316 3.96 60.58 -50.42
N GLN A 317 5.05 60.25 -51.13
CA GLN A 317 5.57 58.87 -51.23
C GLN A 317 6.87 58.62 -50.43
N ALA A 318 7.42 59.64 -49.76
CA ALA A 318 8.73 59.56 -49.09
C ALA A 318 8.68 59.56 -47.54
N ARG A 319 7.50 59.69 -46.93
CA ARG A 319 7.32 59.61 -45.45
C ARG A 319 6.59 58.35 -44.97
N LEU A 320 6.10 57.51 -45.88
CA LEU A 320 5.40 56.26 -45.55
C LEU A 320 6.34 55.03 -45.54
N THR A 321 7.51 55.11 -46.17
CA THR A 321 8.52 54.03 -46.19
C THR A 321 9.42 54.02 -44.95
N GLU A 322 9.68 55.16 -44.31
CA GLU A 322 10.49 55.21 -43.10
C GLU A 322 9.67 54.82 -41.84
N VAL A 323 8.41 55.26 -41.76
CA VAL A 323 7.50 54.87 -40.68
C VAL A 323 7.12 53.39 -40.76
N SER A 324 6.92 52.83 -41.95
CA SER A 324 6.60 51.40 -42.09
C SER A 324 7.77 50.48 -41.72
N VAL A 325 9.02 50.88 -41.98
CA VAL A 325 10.22 50.13 -41.54
C VAL A 325 10.41 50.21 -40.02
N GLN A 326 10.18 51.38 -39.39
CA GLN A 326 10.27 51.50 -37.93
C GLN A 326 9.14 50.75 -37.20
N VAL A 327 7.91 50.77 -37.73
CA VAL A 327 6.79 49.99 -37.18
C VAL A 327 7.00 48.48 -37.37
N ALA A 328 7.55 48.03 -38.49
CA ALA A 328 7.91 46.63 -38.70
C ALA A 328 9.04 46.15 -37.77
N ALA A 329 10.03 47.00 -37.47
CA ALA A 329 11.09 46.69 -36.51
C ALA A 329 10.61 46.64 -35.05
N LEU A 330 9.58 47.43 -34.72
CA LEU A 330 8.92 47.40 -33.40
C LEU A 330 8.02 46.16 -33.28
N SER A 331 7.17 45.87 -34.28
CA SER A 331 6.32 44.67 -34.24
C SER A 331 7.11 43.37 -34.18
N ALA A 332 8.26 43.29 -34.87
CA ALA A 332 9.18 42.15 -34.79
C ALA A 332 9.85 42.00 -33.40
N ARG A 333 10.03 43.10 -32.65
CA ARG A 333 10.49 43.04 -31.25
C ARG A 333 9.37 42.63 -30.31
N GLU A 334 8.15 43.09 -30.54
CA GLU A 334 6.96 42.69 -29.76
C GLU A 334 6.69 41.19 -29.91
N THR A 335 6.73 40.64 -31.12
CA THR A 335 6.55 39.21 -31.36
C THR A 335 7.67 38.35 -30.77
N ALA A 336 8.94 38.78 -30.89
CA ALA A 336 10.07 38.09 -30.28
C ALA A 336 9.98 38.10 -28.72
N ARG A 337 9.43 39.17 -28.14
CA ARG A 337 9.18 39.28 -26.70
C ARG A 337 8.03 38.39 -26.25
N GLN A 338 6.90 38.38 -26.97
CA GLN A 338 5.79 37.45 -26.72
C GLN A 338 6.20 35.98 -26.90
N GLU A 339 7.09 35.68 -27.83
CA GLU A 339 7.62 34.32 -28.01
C GLU A 339 8.59 33.93 -26.87
N HIS A 340 9.35 34.88 -26.32
CA HIS A 340 10.18 34.62 -25.15
C HIS A 340 9.33 34.44 -23.88
N GLU A 341 8.30 35.27 -23.70
CA GLU A 341 7.36 35.20 -22.57
C GLU A 341 6.51 33.91 -22.64
N SER A 342 6.07 33.47 -23.84
CA SER A 342 5.33 32.20 -23.99
C SER A 342 6.21 30.97 -23.76
N ARG A 343 7.48 30.97 -24.18
CA ARG A 343 8.45 29.92 -23.84
C ARG A 343 8.76 29.88 -22.34
N GLN A 344 8.84 31.05 -21.70
CA GLN A 344 9.08 31.15 -20.26
C GLN A 344 7.86 30.69 -19.46
N GLN A 345 6.64 31.03 -19.90
CA GLN A 345 5.40 30.50 -19.33
C GLN A 345 5.28 28.98 -19.54
N ALA A 346 5.56 28.46 -20.73
CA ALA A 346 5.55 27.02 -20.99
C ALA A 346 6.59 26.27 -20.13
N SER A 347 7.74 26.89 -19.82
CA SER A 347 8.72 26.34 -18.86
C SER A 347 8.19 26.37 -17.42
N ILE A 348 7.48 27.43 -17.01
CA ILE A 348 6.81 27.51 -15.69
C ILE A 348 5.71 26.45 -15.59
N ASP A 349 4.89 26.28 -16.62
CA ASP A 349 3.82 25.26 -16.67
C ASP A 349 4.41 23.85 -16.66
N GLN A 350 5.54 23.62 -17.36
CA GLN A 350 6.28 22.35 -17.31
C GLN A 350 6.82 22.07 -15.89
N VAL A 351 7.41 23.07 -15.22
CA VAL A 351 7.89 22.92 -13.84
C VAL A 351 6.72 22.73 -12.86
N ALA A 352 5.59 23.41 -13.04
CA ALA A 352 4.38 23.22 -12.24
C ALA A 352 3.82 21.80 -12.39
N ASN A 353 3.78 21.26 -13.61
CA ASN A 353 3.41 19.87 -13.87
C ASN A 353 4.41 18.89 -13.24
N GLN A 354 5.72 19.14 -13.35
CA GLN A 354 6.75 18.32 -12.69
C GLN A 354 6.65 18.35 -11.16
N VAL A 355 6.32 19.50 -10.56
CA VAL A 355 6.07 19.62 -9.11
C VAL A 355 4.81 18.86 -8.72
N SER A 356 3.72 18.97 -9.49
CA SER A 356 2.48 18.20 -9.29
C SER A 356 2.71 16.69 -9.39
N ASP A 357 3.52 16.23 -10.35
CA ASP A 357 3.93 14.83 -10.48
C ASP A 357 4.87 14.39 -9.34
N LEU A 358 5.72 15.28 -8.81
CA LEU A 358 6.52 15.02 -7.60
C LEU A 358 5.66 14.93 -6.34
N GLU A 359 4.69 15.83 -6.17
CA GLU A 359 3.74 15.80 -5.05
C GLU A 359 2.85 14.55 -5.11
N LYS A 360 2.39 14.18 -6.31
CA LYS A 360 1.64 12.94 -6.55
C LYS A 360 2.49 11.71 -6.26
N SER A 361 3.72 11.62 -6.77
CA SER A 361 4.61 10.49 -6.50
C SER A 361 5.09 10.43 -5.05
N LEU A 362 5.23 11.55 -4.34
CA LEU A 362 5.44 11.59 -2.88
C LEU A 362 4.18 11.18 -2.11
N GLY A 363 2.99 11.51 -2.62
CA GLY A 363 1.70 11.04 -2.11
C GLY A 363 1.55 9.54 -2.26
N ASP A 364 1.83 9.00 -3.45
CA ASP A 364 1.80 7.58 -3.79
C ASP A 364 2.89 6.81 -3.05
N LEU A 365 4.10 7.38 -2.88
CA LEU A 365 5.17 6.80 -2.06
C LEU A 365 4.80 6.80 -0.58
N ARG A 366 4.19 7.87 -0.05
CA ARG A 366 3.69 7.90 1.33
C ARG A 366 2.55 6.90 1.52
N ALA A 367 1.63 6.79 0.56
CA ALA A 367 0.57 5.79 0.56
C ALA A 367 1.13 4.37 0.44
N ALA A 368 2.19 4.15 -0.35
CA ALA A 368 2.89 2.88 -0.47
C ALA A 368 3.67 2.53 0.80
N VAL A 369 4.35 3.48 1.43
CA VAL A 369 5.03 3.30 2.73
C VAL A 369 4.02 3.05 3.85
N GLN A 370 2.88 3.76 3.86
CA GLN A 370 1.80 3.53 4.81
C GLN A 370 1.10 2.18 4.54
N LYS A 371 0.94 1.78 3.28
CA LYS A 371 0.45 0.47 2.88
C LYS A 371 1.45 -0.64 3.19
N LEU A 372 2.75 -0.39 3.11
CA LEU A 372 3.83 -1.28 3.56
C LEU A 372 3.98 -1.30 5.08
N GLN A 373 3.57 -0.26 5.81
CA GLN A 373 3.42 -0.31 7.26
C GLN A 373 2.15 -1.08 7.65
N VAL A 374 1.05 -0.95 6.91
CA VAL A 374 -0.21 -1.69 7.14
C VAL A 374 -0.12 -3.16 6.68
N GLN A 375 0.69 -3.46 5.66
CA GLN A 375 1.03 -4.82 5.21
C GLN A 375 2.31 -5.37 5.88
N GLY A 376 3.01 -4.51 6.64
CA GLY A 376 4.24 -4.81 7.37
C GLY A 376 4.13 -4.64 8.89
N VAL A 377 2.91 -4.65 9.44
CA VAL A 377 2.69 -5.05 10.84
C VAL A 377 2.90 -6.57 10.93
N GLY A 378 4.15 -7.00 10.75
CA GLY A 378 4.52 -8.40 10.50
C GLY A 378 6.02 -8.68 10.60
N ALA A 379 6.75 -7.91 11.42
CA ALA A 379 8.17 -8.15 11.72
C ALA A 379 8.52 -7.95 13.22
N GLY A 380 7.49 -8.00 14.07
CA GLY A 380 7.55 -8.54 15.44
C GLY A 380 6.27 -9.39 15.54
N VAL A 381 6.37 -10.62 16.05
CA VAL A 381 5.51 -11.70 15.51
C VAL A 381 4.13 -11.74 16.18
N LEU A 382 3.15 -11.05 15.60
CA LEU A 382 1.73 -11.32 15.86
C LEU A 382 1.38 -12.68 15.26
N HIS A 383 1.09 -13.66 16.11
CA HIS A 383 0.74 -15.02 15.71
C HIS A 383 -0.68 -15.13 15.16
N ASP A 384 -0.93 -16.11 14.31
CA ASP A 384 -2.22 -16.33 13.66
C ASP A 384 -3.03 -17.48 14.28
N SER A 385 -4.12 -17.88 13.61
CA SER A 385 -4.96 -19.01 14.03
C SER A 385 -4.28 -20.38 13.87
N GLN A 386 -3.25 -20.52 13.02
CA GLN A 386 -2.49 -21.77 12.92
C GLN A 386 -1.60 -21.96 14.14
N TRP A 387 -0.88 -20.91 14.57
CA TRP A 387 -0.10 -20.94 15.80
C TRP A 387 -0.94 -21.28 17.03
N LEU A 388 -2.18 -20.75 17.13
CA LEU A 388 -3.13 -21.10 18.20
C LEU A 388 -3.51 -22.60 18.19
N LEU A 389 -3.55 -23.24 17.02
CA LEU A 389 -3.82 -24.68 16.85
C LEU A 389 -2.61 -25.56 17.18
N GLU A 390 -1.39 -25.03 17.07
CA GLU A 390 -0.14 -25.73 17.41
C GLU A 390 0.18 -25.73 18.92
N GLN A 391 -0.41 -24.81 19.68
CA GLN A 391 -0.15 -24.71 21.13
C GLN A 391 -0.64 -25.94 21.91
N ASN A 392 0.03 -26.24 23.02
CA ASN A 392 -0.36 -27.33 23.92
C ASN A 392 -1.80 -27.10 24.44
N PRO A 393 -2.77 -28.01 24.19
CA PRO A 393 -4.17 -27.81 24.58
C PRO A 393 -4.37 -27.65 26.09
N LYS A 394 -3.45 -28.18 26.92
CA LYS A 394 -3.48 -28.05 28.40
C LYS A 394 -2.97 -26.70 28.92
N ALA A 395 -2.32 -25.90 28.08
CA ALA A 395 -1.85 -24.57 28.44
C ALA A 395 -3.00 -23.54 28.45
N TYR A 396 -2.72 -22.37 28.98
CA TYR A 396 -3.64 -21.25 29.14
C TYR A 396 -3.16 -20.03 28.35
N THR A 397 -4.10 -19.19 27.93
CA THR A 397 -3.85 -17.88 27.33
C THR A 397 -4.83 -16.86 27.89
N VAL A 398 -4.56 -15.57 27.71
CA VAL A 398 -5.46 -14.48 28.12
C VAL A 398 -6.13 -13.91 26.89
N GLN A 399 -7.47 -13.91 26.84
CA GLN A 399 -8.22 -13.23 25.79
C GLN A 399 -8.38 -11.75 26.19
N LEU A 400 -7.80 -10.85 25.40
CA LEU A 400 -7.73 -9.41 25.69
C LEU A 400 -8.99 -8.65 25.26
N VAL A 401 -9.52 -8.97 24.08
CA VAL A 401 -10.68 -8.29 23.49
C VAL A 401 -11.33 -9.16 22.40
N THR A 402 -12.61 -8.94 22.18
CA THR A 402 -13.35 -9.42 20.99
C THR A 402 -14.06 -8.26 20.32
N SER A 403 -14.01 -8.21 18.99
CA SER A 403 -14.60 -7.15 18.17
C SER A 403 -15.32 -7.76 16.96
N PRO A 404 -16.49 -7.25 16.53
CA PRO A 404 -17.12 -7.64 15.27
C PRO A 404 -16.52 -6.94 14.04
N SER A 405 -15.49 -6.10 14.23
CA SER A 405 -14.90 -5.23 13.21
C SER A 405 -13.39 -5.39 13.13
N GLN A 406 -12.89 -5.78 11.95
CA GLN A 406 -11.47 -5.90 11.65
C GLN A 406 -10.73 -4.57 11.80
N ALA A 407 -11.37 -3.47 11.35
CA ALA A 407 -10.79 -2.13 11.39
C ALA A 407 -10.67 -1.60 12.83
N ASP A 408 -11.56 -2.01 13.75
CA ASP A 408 -11.44 -1.70 15.17
C ASP A 408 -10.38 -2.56 15.85
N MET A 409 -10.27 -3.84 15.49
CA MET A 409 -9.20 -4.71 16.00
C MET A 409 -7.80 -4.23 15.57
N ALA A 410 -7.63 -3.88 14.29
CA ALA A 410 -6.36 -3.35 13.78
C ALA A 410 -5.96 -2.05 14.52
N ARG A 411 -6.92 -1.13 14.72
CA ARG A 411 -6.71 0.10 15.52
C ARG A 411 -6.44 -0.20 17.00
N PHE A 412 -7.00 -1.26 17.56
CA PHE A 412 -6.73 -1.67 18.94
C PHE A 412 -5.32 -2.24 19.10
N ILE A 413 -4.88 -3.10 18.17
CA ILE A 413 -3.53 -3.65 18.15
C ILE A 413 -2.52 -2.52 18.00
N ASP A 414 -2.61 -1.68 16.97
CA ASP A 414 -1.66 -0.58 16.69
C ASP A 414 -1.47 0.39 17.89
N ARG A 415 -2.54 0.68 18.64
CA ARG A 415 -2.44 1.53 19.84
C ARG A 415 -1.71 0.87 21.01
N ASN A 416 -1.80 -0.46 21.14
CA ASN A 416 -1.31 -1.21 22.31
C ASN A 416 -0.02 -2.01 22.02
N VAL A 417 0.35 -2.16 20.75
CA VAL A 417 1.51 -2.95 20.27
C VAL A 417 2.85 -2.52 20.85
N LYS A 418 3.00 -1.27 21.26
CA LYS A 418 4.22 -0.77 21.92
C LYS A 418 4.32 -1.13 23.40
N ARG A 419 3.21 -1.59 24.00
CA ARG A 419 3.09 -1.97 25.43
C ARG A 419 2.96 -3.47 25.63
N LEU A 420 2.61 -4.20 24.58
CA LEU A 420 2.49 -5.65 24.52
C LEU A 420 3.62 -6.18 23.64
N ALA A 421 4.48 -7.05 24.15
CA ALA A 421 5.50 -7.69 23.33
C ALA A 421 4.79 -8.46 22.19
N LEU A 422 5.03 -8.04 20.94
CA LEU A 422 4.36 -8.54 19.74
C LEU A 422 4.37 -10.07 19.67
N ASP A 423 5.54 -10.64 19.94
CA ASP A 423 5.87 -12.07 19.91
C ASP A 423 5.05 -12.92 20.91
N SER A 424 4.24 -12.29 21.76
CA SER A 424 3.32 -12.92 22.71
C SER A 424 1.84 -12.70 22.37
N LEU A 425 1.51 -12.03 21.25
CA LEU A 425 0.13 -11.81 20.82
C LEU A 425 -0.27 -12.82 19.75
N ALA A 426 -1.51 -13.27 19.81
CA ALA A 426 -2.09 -14.15 18.80
C ALA A 426 -3.50 -13.72 18.44
N PHE A 427 -3.84 -13.78 17.16
CA PHE A 427 -5.12 -13.29 16.62
C PHE A 427 -5.90 -14.44 15.98
N SER A 428 -7.22 -14.41 16.14
CA SER A 428 -8.12 -15.32 15.43
C SER A 428 -9.38 -14.63 14.91
N VAL A 429 -9.98 -15.28 13.92
CA VAL A 429 -11.28 -14.95 13.36
C VAL A 429 -12.18 -16.16 13.56
N SER A 430 -13.37 -15.97 14.12
CA SER A 430 -14.39 -17.01 14.23
C SER A 430 -15.69 -16.54 13.59
N GLU A 431 -16.20 -17.28 12.61
CA GLU A 431 -17.49 -17.02 12.00
C GLU A 431 -18.56 -17.92 12.62
N ARG A 432 -19.55 -17.31 13.27
CA ARG A 432 -20.67 -18.02 13.93
C ARG A 432 -21.98 -17.33 13.61
N ALA A 433 -22.95 -18.09 13.08
CA ALA A 433 -24.31 -17.61 12.82
C ALA A 433 -24.38 -16.24 12.12
N GLN A 434 -23.67 -16.10 10.98
CA GLN A 434 -23.56 -14.86 10.18
C GLN A 434 -22.91 -13.66 10.90
N ARG A 435 -22.13 -13.88 11.96
CA ARG A 435 -21.28 -12.87 12.59
C ARG A 435 -19.82 -13.30 12.60
N THR A 436 -18.95 -12.38 12.20
CA THR A 436 -17.48 -12.55 12.22
C THR A 436 -16.93 -11.88 13.46
N ASP A 437 -16.49 -12.67 14.44
CA ASP A 437 -15.87 -12.19 15.67
C ASP A 437 -14.35 -12.29 15.57
N TYR A 438 -13.67 -11.16 15.71
CA TYR A 438 -12.22 -11.03 15.79
C TYR A 438 -11.78 -11.11 17.24
N GLN A 439 -10.82 -11.97 17.56
CA GLN A 439 -10.37 -12.23 18.92
C GLN A 439 -8.86 -12.03 19.04
N LEU A 440 -8.42 -11.39 20.13
CA LEU A 440 -7.00 -11.18 20.43
C LEU A 440 -6.63 -11.91 21.73
N PHE A 441 -5.56 -12.70 21.67
CA PHE A 441 -5.01 -13.48 22.77
C PHE A 441 -3.60 -13.01 23.12
N PHE A 442 -3.19 -13.27 24.35
CA PHE A 442 -1.91 -12.88 24.91
C PHE A 442 -1.31 -14.03 25.74
N GLY A 443 -0.07 -14.38 25.39
CA GLY A 443 0.80 -15.31 26.10
C GLY A 443 0.41 -16.79 26.01
N VAL A 444 1.40 -17.63 26.33
CA VAL A 444 1.23 -19.06 26.61
C VAL A 444 1.66 -19.29 28.05
N PHE A 445 0.75 -19.79 28.89
CA PHE A 445 0.97 -19.98 30.33
C PHE A 445 0.73 -21.43 30.70
N SER A 446 1.66 -22.04 31.43
CA SER A 446 1.54 -23.45 31.86
C SER A 446 0.45 -23.65 32.92
N THR A 447 0.05 -22.59 33.63
CA THR A 447 -0.95 -22.65 34.71
C THR A 447 -1.94 -21.48 34.67
N VAL A 448 -3.14 -21.71 35.21
CA VAL A 448 -4.16 -20.67 35.39
C VAL A 448 -3.67 -19.52 36.29
N THR A 449 -2.81 -19.82 37.27
CA THR A 449 -2.24 -18.82 38.20
C THR A 449 -1.32 -17.85 37.47
N GLN A 450 -0.46 -18.34 36.57
CA GLN A 450 0.39 -17.50 35.71
C GLN A 450 -0.46 -16.61 34.79
N ALA A 451 -1.50 -17.16 34.15
CA ALA A 451 -2.39 -16.37 33.30
C ALA A 451 -3.16 -15.27 34.06
N ARG A 452 -3.56 -15.54 35.32
CA ARG A 452 -4.18 -14.51 36.20
C ARG A 452 -3.18 -13.44 36.65
N ALA A 453 -1.94 -13.83 36.96
CA ALA A 453 -0.87 -12.88 37.28
C ALA A 453 -0.54 -11.99 36.07
N ALA A 454 -0.55 -12.55 34.86
CA ALA A 454 -0.38 -11.80 33.61
C ALA A 454 -1.51 -10.75 33.42
N ILE A 455 -2.77 -11.10 33.69
CA ILE A 455 -3.89 -10.14 33.67
C ILE A 455 -3.65 -8.97 34.65
N ALA A 456 -3.22 -9.27 35.88
CA ALA A 456 -2.94 -8.24 36.89
C ALA A 456 -1.77 -7.31 36.51
N ALA A 457 -0.84 -7.80 35.67
CA ALA A 457 0.29 -7.03 35.15
C ALA A 457 -0.02 -6.24 33.86
N LEU A 458 -1.21 -6.39 33.26
CA LEU A 458 -1.59 -5.62 32.08
C LEU A 458 -1.76 -4.13 32.41
N PRO A 459 -1.42 -3.21 31.48
CA PRO A 459 -1.81 -1.79 31.57
C PRO A 459 -3.30 -1.59 31.89
N PRO A 460 -3.67 -0.57 32.69
CA PRO A 460 -5.06 -0.34 33.10
C PRO A 460 -6.05 -0.26 31.94
N GLU A 461 -5.63 0.32 30.81
CA GLU A 461 -6.46 0.49 29.61
C GLU A 461 -6.85 -0.85 28.96
N LEU A 462 -6.07 -1.91 29.18
CA LEU A 462 -6.38 -3.27 28.74
C LEU A 462 -7.21 -4.03 29.77
N GLN A 463 -7.08 -3.71 31.06
CA GLN A 463 -7.91 -4.29 32.12
C GLN A 463 -9.38 -3.86 32.02
N VAL A 464 -9.66 -2.66 31.49
CA VAL A 464 -11.03 -2.14 31.28
C VAL A 464 -11.88 -3.06 30.38
N ASN A 465 -11.27 -3.81 29.46
CA ASN A 465 -11.97 -4.74 28.58
C ASN A 465 -12.41 -6.05 29.26
N GLY A 466 -12.10 -6.23 30.56
CA GLY A 466 -12.40 -7.46 31.30
C GLY A 466 -11.68 -8.71 30.78
N PRO A 467 -10.34 -8.67 30.53
CA PRO A 467 -9.60 -9.79 29.99
C PRO A 467 -9.71 -11.02 30.89
N TRP A 468 -9.97 -12.18 30.30
CA TRP A 468 -10.15 -13.44 31.03
C TRP A 468 -9.17 -14.51 30.58
N VAL A 469 -9.01 -15.55 31.41
CA VAL A 469 -8.21 -16.73 31.07
C VAL A 469 -9.03 -17.70 30.21
N ARG A 470 -8.39 -18.26 29.17
CA ARG A 470 -8.88 -19.38 28.36
C ARG A 470 -7.86 -20.53 28.40
N GLN A 471 -8.33 -21.77 28.29
CA GLN A 471 -7.48 -22.92 27.95
C GLN A 471 -7.35 -23.02 26.44
N PHE A 472 -6.16 -23.39 25.94
CA PHE A 472 -5.94 -23.58 24.51
C PHE A 472 -6.89 -24.62 23.91
N GLN A 473 -7.20 -25.71 24.62
CA GLN A 473 -8.21 -26.70 24.18
C GLN A 473 -9.57 -26.04 23.82
N SER A 474 -10.02 -25.07 24.61
CA SER A 474 -11.28 -24.36 24.36
C SER A 474 -11.18 -23.36 23.22
N VAL A 475 -10.00 -22.76 22.99
CA VAL A 475 -9.75 -21.86 21.85
C VAL A 475 -9.68 -22.68 20.57
N GLN A 476 -8.93 -23.78 20.56
CA GLN A 476 -8.78 -24.69 19.42
C GLN A 476 -10.12 -25.32 19.00
N ALA A 477 -10.96 -25.69 19.97
CA ALA A 477 -12.34 -26.14 19.72
C ALA A 477 -13.29 -25.03 19.25
N SER A 478 -12.87 -23.76 19.28
CA SER A 478 -13.63 -22.62 18.74
C SER A 478 -13.20 -22.19 17.33
N LEU A 479 -12.07 -22.73 16.85
CA LEU A 479 -11.44 -22.46 15.54
C LEU A 479 -11.59 -23.61 14.54
N ARG A 480 -12.23 -24.71 14.95
CA ARG A 480 -12.66 -25.85 14.12
C ARG A 480 -14.18 -25.85 14.03
#